data_AF-A0A5J4L5B6-F1
#
_entry.id   AF-A0A5J4L5B6-F1
#
_cell.length_a   1.000
_cell.length_b   1.000
_cell.length_c   1.000
_cell.angle_alpha   90.00
_cell.angle_beta   90.00
_cell.angle_gamma   90.00
#
_symmetry.space_group_name_H-M   'P 1'
#
loop_
_entity.id
_entity.type
_entity.pdbx_description
1 polymer ?
#
loop_
_entity_poly.entity_id
_entity_poly.type
_entity_poly.pdbx_seq_one_letter_code
_entity_poly.pdbx_strand_id
1 'polypeptide(L)'
;MQGAITFDYFNESIVSINGIDGALRETIYKIMNIYKEKEYYNLSLIFTSILATKAEISVKKILPPDIPREPDQKLSKIMPLTYLPPDVIFDKVLEEFLYISLYRGFMESLRSENWYRLRSMEGAVENIKRRISLLDSLQKYIRQEEITEEMLEILGSGMFYR
;
A
#
# COMPACT_ATOMS: atom_id res chain seq x y z
N MET A 1 17.45 -38.35 -13.66
CA MET A 1 17.88 -37.65 -12.42
C MET A 1 18.64 -36.40 -12.84
N GLN A 2 18.00 -35.24 -12.77
CA GLN A 2 18.68 -33.96 -12.62
C GLN A 2 17.73 -33.06 -11.87
N GLY A 3 18.13 -32.74 -10.64
CA GLY A 3 17.32 -32.08 -9.64
C GLY A 3 16.90 -30.71 -10.12
N ALA A 4 15.60 -30.47 -10.03
CA ALA A 4 15.02 -29.14 -10.10
C ALA A 4 15.75 -28.22 -9.12
N ILE A 5 16.25 -27.10 -9.63
CA ILE A 5 16.57 -25.96 -8.78
C ILE A 5 15.21 -25.38 -8.39
N THR A 6 14.68 -25.85 -7.25
CA THR A 6 13.53 -25.22 -6.60
C THR A 6 14.02 -23.88 -6.07
N PHE A 7 13.63 -22.80 -6.75
CA PHE A 7 13.92 -21.44 -6.30
C PHE A 7 13.10 -21.22 -5.01
N ASP A 8 13.79 -21.12 -3.87
CA ASP A 8 13.18 -20.84 -2.57
C ASP A 8 12.55 -19.43 -2.59
N TYR A 9 11.23 -19.37 -2.75
CA TYR A 9 10.40 -18.16 -2.75
C TYR A 9 10.21 -17.53 -1.35
N PHE A 10 11.14 -17.72 -0.41
CA PHE A 10 10.90 -17.40 1.01
C PHE A 10 11.36 -16.02 1.47
N ASN A 11 11.71 -15.08 0.57
CA ASN A 11 12.22 -13.77 1.02
C ASN A 11 11.77 -12.58 0.15
N GLU A 12 10.53 -12.60 -0.36
CA GLU A 12 9.95 -11.39 -0.92
C GLU A 12 9.28 -10.57 0.19
N SER A 13 9.65 -9.29 0.26
CA SER A 13 9.09 -8.33 1.21
C SER A 13 7.55 -8.31 1.13
N ILE A 14 6.88 -8.13 2.27
CA ILE A 14 5.40 -8.01 2.39
C ILE A 14 4.86 -6.84 1.53
N VAL A 15 5.74 -5.97 1.03
CA VAL A 15 5.43 -4.87 0.11
C VAL A 15 5.30 -5.34 -1.36
N SER A 16 5.63 -6.61 -1.66
CA SER A 16 5.49 -7.23 -2.99
C SER A 16 4.23 -8.09 -3.06
N ILE A 17 3.55 -8.05 -4.21
CA ILE A 17 2.32 -8.82 -4.48
C ILE A 17 2.54 -10.34 -4.26
N ASN A 18 3.72 -10.84 -4.62
CA ASN A 18 4.05 -12.27 -4.53
C ASN A 18 4.31 -12.73 -3.09
N GLY A 19 4.83 -11.86 -2.22
CA GLY A 19 5.06 -12.16 -0.79
C GLY A 19 3.77 -12.26 0.02
N ILE A 20 2.65 -11.82 -0.56
CA ILE A 20 1.36 -11.79 0.13
C ILE A 20 0.76 -13.18 0.26
N ASP A 21 0.82 -14.03 -0.77
CA ASP A 21 0.17 -15.36 -0.73
C ASP A 21 0.67 -16.21 0.45
N GLY A 22 1.99 -16.25 0.67
CA GLY A 22 2.59 -17.00 1.78
C GLY A 22 2.13 -16.47 3.16
N ALA A 23 2.22 -15.16 3.37
CA ALA A 23 1.77 -14.52 4.62
C ALA A 23 0.26 -14.66 4.84
N LEU A 24 -0.55 -14.59 3.77
CA LEU A 24 -1.99 -14.73 3.82
C LEU A 24 -2.39 -16.15 4.24
N ARG A 25 -1.76 -17.17 3.66
CA ARG A 25 -2.00 -18.59 4.01
C ARG A 25 -1.72 -18.83 5.49
N GLU A 26 -0.59 -18.34 6.00
CA GLU A 26 -0.23 -18.48 7.42
C GLU A 26 -1.25 -17.76 8.33
N THR A 27 -1.67 -16.56 7.93
CA THR A 27 -2.65 -15.75 8.68
C THR A 27 -4.02 -16.44 8.72
N ILE A 28 -4.48 -16.98 7.58
CA ILE A 28 -5.75 -17.70 7.49
C ILE A 28 -5.72 -18.96 8.36
N TYR A 29 -4.63 -19.73 8.31
CA TYR A 29 -4.47 -20.91 9.16
C TYR A 29 -4.59 -20.56 10.64
N LYS A 30 -3.94 -19.48 11.09
CA LYS A 30 -4.04 -18.97 12.47
C LYS A 30 -5.48 -18.53 12.82
N ILE A 31 -6.13 -17.78 11.94
CA ILE A 31 -7.52 -17.33 12.15
C ILE A 31 -8.46 -18.53 12.25
N MET A 32 -8.32 -19.52 11.37
CA MET A 32 -9.15 -20.73 11.37
C MET A 32 -8.96 -21.56 12.63
N ASN A 33 -7.74 -21.67 13.17
CA ASN A 33 -7.49 -22.34 14.45
C ASN A 33 -8.20 -21.63 15.62
N ILE A 34 -8.09 -20.30 15.70
CA ILE A 34 -8.78 -19.50 16.73
C ILE A 34 -10.31 -19.69 16.65
N TYR A 35 -10.86 -19.74 15.44
CA TYR A 35 -12.30 -19.98 15.24
C TYR A 35 -12.74 -21.38 15.65
N LYS A 36 -11.89 -22.40 15.43
CA LYS A 36 -12.18 -23.78 15.87
C LYS A 36 -12.20 -23.92 17.38
N GLU A 37 -11.39 -23.14 18.09
CA GLU A 37 -11.34 -23.10 19.56
C GLU A 37 -12.55 -22.37 20.19
N LYS A 38 -13.48 -21.85 19.37
CA LYS A 38 -14.79 -21.25 19.73
C LYS A 38 -14.75 -19.99 20.60
N GLU A 39 -13.60 -19.34 20.75
CA GLU A 39 -13.47 -18.15 21.59
C GLU A 39 -13.98 -16.85 20.93
N TYR A 40 -14.08 -16.81 19.59
CA TYR A 40 -14.44 -15.59 18.85
C TYR A 40 -15.37 -15.86 17.67
N TYR A 41 -16.40 -15.02 17.52
CA TYR A 41 -17.46 -15.18 16.52
C TYR A 41 -17.51 -14.07 15.45
N ASN A 42 -16.77 -12.97 15.67
CA ASN A 42 -16.77 -11.83 14.75
C ASN A 42 -15.35 -11.54 14.26
N LEU A 43 -15.17 -11.46 12.94
CA LEU A 43 -13.92 -11.05 12.31
C LEU A 43 -14.19 -9.77 11.53
N SER A 44 -13.53 -8.69 11.92
CA SER A 44 -13.58 -7.41 11.21
C SER A 44 -12.19 -7.06 10.71
N LEU A 45 -12.11 -6.70 9.43
CA LEU A 45 -10.89 -6.21 8.81
C LEU A 45 -10.92 -4.68 8.77
N ILE A 46 -9.85 -4.08 9.29
CA ILE A 46 -9.63 -2.64 9.25
C ILE A 46 -8.51 -2.39 8.25
N PHE A 47 -8.81 -1.61 7.22
CA PHE A 47 -7.83 -1.25 6.21
C PHE A 47 -8.07 0.18 5.73
N THR A 48 -7.03 0.80 5.19
CA THR A 48 -7.17 2.10 4.54
C THR A 48 -7.58 1.86 3.09
N SER A 49 -8.57 2.60 2.61
CA SER A 49 -8.91 2.64 1.19
C SER A 49 -8.85 4.08 0.69
N ILE A 50 -8.58 4.22 -0.61
CA ILE A 50 -8.56 5.53 -1.26
C ILE A 50 -9.73 5.60 -2.23
N LEU A 51 -10.68 6.48 -1.91
CA LEU A 51 -11.77 6.82 -2.80
C LEU A 51 -11.47 8.17 -3.46
N ALA A 52 -11.21 8.14 -4.76
CA ALA A 52 -10.81 9.26 -5.61
C ALA A 52 -9.54 10.01 -5.15
N THR A 53 -9.65 10.83 -4.11
CA THR A 53 -8.57 11.70 -3.61
C THR A 53 -8.50 11.77 -2.09
N LYS A 54 -9.36 11.03 -1.37
CA LYS A 54 -9.40 11.02 0.09
C LYS A 54 -9.17 9.61 0.57
N ALA A 55 -8.27 9.47 1.54
CA ALA A 55 -8.09 8.22 2.24
C ALA A 55 -9.11 8.13 3.37
N GLU A 56 -9.75 6.97 3.47
CA GLU A 56 -10.73 6.68 4.50
C GLU A 56 -10.41 5.35 5.16
N ILE A 57 -10.58 5.30 6.48
CA ILE A 57 -10.44 4.05 7.23
C ILE A 57 -11.71 3.25 7.03
N SER A 58 -11.58 2.11 6.36
CA SER A 58 -12.67 1.20 6.07
C SER A 58 -12.65 0.05 7.06
N VAL A 59 -13.76 -0.14 7.78
CA VAL A 59 -13.97 -1.29 8.66
C VAL A 59 -14.97 -2.22 7.99
N LYS A 60 -14.53 -3.40 7.58
CA LYS A 60 -15.38 -4.40 6.93
C LYS A 60 -15.49 -5.64 7.79
N LYS A 61 -16.71 -5.99 8.18
CA LYS A 61 -17.01 -7.28 8.80
C LYS A 61 -16.85 -8.39 7.74
N ILE A 62 -16.03 -9.39 8.04
CA ILE A 62 -15.80 -10.57 7.20
C ILE A 62 -16.63 -11.74 7.72
N LEU A 63 -16.55 -12.01 9.02
CA LEU A 63 -17.30 -13.10 9.66
C LEU A 63 -18.22 -12.58 10.78
N PRO A 64 -19.43 -13.16 10.91
CA PRO A 64 -20.14 -13.90 9.87
C PRO A 64 -20.35 -13.03 8.61
N PRO A 65 -20.35 -13.61 7.41
CA PRO A 65 -20.60 -12.87 6.18
C PRO A 65 -22.02 -12.32 6.18
N ASP A 66 -22.18 -11.05 5.82
CA ASP A 66 -23.50 -10.49 5.59
C ASP A 66 -24.09 -11.11 4.32
N ILE A 67 -24.98 -12.08 4.50
CA ILE A 67 -25.76 -12.67 3.42
C ILE A 67 -26.98 -11.77 3.21
N PRO A 68 -27.03 -10.93 2.18
CA PRO A 68 -28.22 -10.13 1.92
C PRO A 68 -29.40 -11.08 1.69
N ARG A 69 -30.47 -10.91 2.47
CA ARG A 69 -31.76 -11.54 2.18
C ARG A 69 -32.33 -10.86 0.95
N GLU A 70 -31.98 -11.34 -0.24
CA GLU A 70 -32.73 -10.94 -1.43
C GLU A 70 -34.17 -11.44 -1.31
N PRO A 71 -35.17 -10.60 -1.65
CA PRO A 71 -36.57 -10.99 -1.60
C PRO A 71 -36.85 -12.05 -2.68
N ASP A 72 -36.93 -13.32 -2.29
CA ASP A 72 -37.44 -14.48 -3.05
C ASP A 72 -37.32 -14.37 -4.57
N GLN A 73 -36.14 -13.97 -5.06
CA GLN A 73 -35.85 -13.97 -6.48
C GLN A 73 -35.70 -15.44 -6.82
N LYS A 74 -36.77 -16.05 -7.37
CA LYS A 74 -36.91 -17.48 -7.71
C LYS A 74 -35.53 -18.12 -7.88
N LEU A 75 -35.00 -18.66 -6.77
CA LEU A 75 -33.78 -19.44 -6.80
C LEU A 75 -33.99 -20.44 -7.92
N SER A 76 -33.09 -20.48 -8.90
CA SER A 76 -33.09 -21.53 -9.90
C SER A 76 -33.28 -22.83 -9.13
N LYS A 77 -34.40 -23.52 -9.35
CA LYS A 77 -34.80 -24.72 -8.60
C LYS A 77 -33.83 -25.89 -8.77
N ILE A 78 -32.75 -25.66 -9.52
CA ILE A 78 -31.69 -26.59 -9.85
C ILE A 78 -30.68 -26.53 -8.69
N MET A 79 -30.78 -27.52 -7.81
CA MET A 79 -29.75 -27.75 -6.82
C MET A 79 -28.44 -28.09 -7.55
N PRO A 80 -27.31 -27.46 -7.19
CA PRO A 80 -26.02 -27.81 -7.80
C PRO A 80 -25.71 -29.29 -7.54
N LEU A 81 -25.27 -29.99 -8.59
CA LEU A 81 -24.76 -31.36 -8.47
C LEU A 81 -23.44 -31.31 -7.71
N THR A 82 -23.44 -31.75 -6.46
CA THR A 82 -22.24 -31.82 -5.62
C THR A 82 -21.82 -33.28 -5.41
N TYR A 83 -20.52 -33.52 -5.53
CA TYR A 83 -19.91 -34.85 -5.28
C TYR A 83 -19.37 -34.99 -3.85
N LEU A 84 -19.43 -33.92 -3.05
CA LEU A 84 -18.90 -33.85 -1.69
C LEU A 84 -20.02 -33.59 -0.66
N PRO A 85 -19.83 -34.03 0.59
CA PRO A 85 -20.75 -33.70 1.67
C PRO A 85 -20.78 -32.17 1.91
N PRO A 86 -21.94 -31.60 2.29
CA PRO A 86 -22.12 -30.16 2.47
C PRO A 86 -21.10 -29.51 3.42
N ASP A 87 -20.74 -30.19 4.51
CA ASP A 87 -19.83 -29.65 5.53
C ASP A 87 -18.42 -29.40 4.98
N VAL A 88 -17.92 -30.31 4.13
CA VAL A 88 -16.59 -30.18 3.52
C VAL A 88 -16.58 -29.07 2.48
N ILE A 89 -17.68 -28.91 1.73
CA ILE A 89 -17.84 -27.80 0.78
C ILE A 89 -17.85 -26.48 1.55
N PHE A 90 -18.61 -26.42 2.65
CA PHE A 90 -18.69 -25.22 3.48
C PHE A 90 -17.32 -24.82 4.03
N ASP A 91 -16.56 -25.76 4.61
CA ASP A 91 -15.22 -25.50 5.14
C ASP A 91 -14.28 -24.95 4.06
N LYS A 92 -14.32 -25.51 2.85
CA LYS A 92 -13.48 -25.08 1.73
C LYS A 92 -13.90 -23.71 1.19
N VAL A 93 -15.19 -23.47 1.05
CA VAL A 93 -15.72 -22.17 0.61
C VAL A 93 -15.40 -21.09 1.64
N LEU A 94 -15.46 -21.41 2.94
CA LEU A 94 -15.12 -20.49 4.02
C LEU A 94 -13.63 -20.11 4.00
N GLU A 95 -12.75 -21.09 3.81
CA GLU A 95 -11.30 -20.88 3.65
C GLU A 95 -11.00 -19.95 2.47
N GLU A 96 -11.61 -20.21 1.31
CA GLU A 96 -11.43 -19.40 0.10
C GLU A 96 -12.05 -17.99 0.25
N PHE A 97 -13.20 -17.89 0.91
CA PHE A 97 -13.84 -16.61 1.19
C PHE A 97 -12.97 -15.71 2.09
N LEU A 98 -12.37 -16.30 3.12
CA LEU A 98 -11.41 -15.61 3.98
C LEU A 98 -10.18 -15.17 3.18
N TYR A 99 -9.65 -16.04 2.32
CA TYR A 99 -8.53 -15.71 1.44
C TYR A 99 -8.83 -14.49 0.57
N ILE A 100 -9.93 -14.52 -0.19
CA ILE A 100 -10.31 -13.41 -1.08
C ILE A 100 -10.55 -12.12 -0.28
N SER A 101 -11.20 -12.22 0.88
CA SER A 101 -11.54 -11.06 1.72
C SER A 101 -10.30 -10.38 2.30
N LEU A 102 -9.35 -11.16 2.82
CA LEU A 102 -8.10 -10.66 3.35
C LEU A 102 -7.21 -10.13 2.23
N TYR A 103 -7.06 -10.88 1.14
CA TYR A 103 -6.27 -10.46 -0.01
C TYR A 103 -6.72 -9.10 -0.54
N ARG A 104 -8.04 -8.91 -0.67
CA ARG A 104 -8.62 -7.62 -1.07
C ARG A 104 -8.25 -6.49 -0.12
N GLY A 105 -8.36 -6.70 1.20
CA GLY A 105 -8.00 -5.66 2.17
C GLY A 105 -6.51 -5.35 2.19
N PHE A 106 -5.65 -6.36 2.02
CA PHE A 106 -4.21 -6.17 1.85
C PHE A 106 -3.88 -5.35 0.60
N MET A 107 -4.50 -5.66 -0.54
CA MET A 107 -4.34 -4.90 -1.78
C MET A 107 -4.75 -3.43 -1.61
N GLU A 108 -5.88 -3.16 -0.97
CA GLU A 108 -6.34 -1.80 -0.70
C GLU A 108 -5.38 -1.04 0.24
N SER A 109 -4.88 -1.69 1.29
CA SER A 109 -3.88 -1.11 2.20
C SER A 109 -2.56 -0.78 1.47
N LEU A 110 -2.03 -1.71 0.67
CA LEU A 110 -0.78 -1.52 -0.09
C LEU A 110 -0.91 -0.39 -1.11
N ARG A 111 -2.03 -0.37 -1.84
CA ARG A 111 -2.36 0.73 -2.75
C ARG A 111 -2.39 2.06 -1.99
N SER A 112 -3.03 2.07 -0.83
CA SER A 112 -3.21 3.27 -0.02
C SER A 112 -1.88 3.81 0.52
N GLU A 113 -1.03 2.93 1.05
CA GLU A 113 0.31 3.28 1.52
C GLU A 113 1.15 3.87 0.38
N ASN A 114 1.17 3.20 -0.78
CA ASN A 114 1.97 3.66 -1.91
C ASN A 114 1.53 5.04 -2.42
N TRP A 115 0.21 5.29 -2.46
CA TRP A 115 -0.32 6.61 -2.82
C TRP A 115 0.07 7.69 -1.80
N TYR A 116 -0.03 7.39 -0.50
CA TYR A 116 0.37 8.31 0.55
C TYR A 116 1.86 8.65 0.48
N ARG A 117 2.69 7.62 0.27
CA ARG A 117 4.13 7.76 0.10
C ARG A 117 4.45 8.64 -1.11
N LEU A 118 3.81 8.40 -2.24
CA LEU A 118 4.01 9.22 -3.45
C LEU A 118 3.63 10.69 -3.21
N ARG A 119 2.45 10.94 -2.63
CA ARG A 119 1.97 12.30 -2.35
C ARG A 119 2.87 13.05 -1.35
N SER A 120 3.41 12.34 -0.35
CA SER A 120 4.38 12.91 0.59
C SER A 120 5.68 13.31 -0.12
N MET A 121 6.17 12.46 -1.02
CA MET A 121 7.38 12.72 -1.79
C MET A 121 7.20 13.86 -2.80
N GLU A 122 6.04 13.99 -3.44
CA GLU A 122 5.73 15.12 -4.33
C GLU A 122 5.89 16.47 -3.61
N GLY A 123 5.37 16.59 -2.38
CA GLY A 123 5.54 17.79 -1.56
C GLY A 123 7.00 18.05 -1.17
N ALA A 124 7.77 16.99 -0.89
CA ALA A 124 9.20 17.11 -0.62
C ALA A 124 9.98 17.60 -1.86
N VAL A 125 9.66 17.08 -3.05
CA VAL A 125 10.26 17.49 -4.32
C VAL A 125 9.97 18.97 -4.61
N GLU A 126 8.75 19.42 -4.40
CA GLU A 126 8.39 20.83 -4.59
C GLU A 126 9.17 21.76 -3.64
N ASN A 127 9.29 21.36 -2.36
CA ASN A 127 10.07 22.10 -1.38
C ASN A 127 11.57 22.17 -1.75
N ILE A 128 12.14 21.07 -2.25
CA ILE A 128 13.52 21.03 -2.74
C ILE A 128 13.71 21.98 -3.93
N LYS A 129 12.81 21.95 -4.93
CA LYS A 129 12.86 22.87 -6.09
C LYS A 129 12.82 24.34 -5.65
N ARG A 130 11.97 24.67 -4.69
CA ARG A 130 11.88 26.03 -4.12
C ARG A 130 13.20 26.46 -3.48
N ARG A 131 13.83 25.56 -2.72
CA ARG A 131 15.13 25.83 -2.06
C ARG A 131 16.26 26.00 -3.07
N ILE A 132 16.30 25.18 -4.12
CA ILE A 132 17.28 25.31 -5.21
C ILE A 132 17.14 26.68 -5.88
N SER A 133 15.92 27.09 -6.24
CA SER A 133 15.69 28.42 -6.85
C SER A 133 16.15 29.57 -5.95
N LEU A 134 16.01 29.43 -4.63
CA LEU A 134 16.48 30.43 -3.66
C LEU A 134 18.01 30.48 -3.60
N LEU A 135 18.67 29.31 -3.57
CA LEU A 135 20.13 29.22 -3.59
C LEU A 135 20.70 29.77 -4.91
N ASP A 136 20.09 29.50 -6.05
CA ASP A 136 20.51 30.06 -7.35
C ASP A 136 20.43 31.59 -7.37
N SER A 137 19.39 32.15 -6.74
CA SER A 137 19.23 33.60 -6.63
C SER A 137 20.29 34.21 -5.72
N LEU A 138 20.59 33.57 -4.59
CA LEU A 138 21.66 33.97 -3.68
C LEU A 138 23.04 33.89 -4.35
N GLN A 139 23.31 32.82 -5.10
CA GLN A 139 24.57 32.65 -5.82
C GLN A 139 24.79 33.79 -6.82
N LYS A 140 23.75 34.16 -7.57
CA LYS A 140 23.82 35.30 -8.52
C LYS A 140 24.07 36.62 -7.79
N TYR A 141 23.42 36.83 -6.65
CA TYR A 141 23.62 38.02 -5.83
C TYR A 141 25.06 38.13 -5.33
N ILE A 142 25.58 37.08 -4.68
CA ILE A 142 26.96 37.04 -4.15
C ILE A 142 27.96 37.27 -5.28
N ARG A 143 27.79 36.61 -6.42
CA ARG A 143 28.66 36.81 -7.58
C ARG A 143 28.65 38.25 -8.10
N GLN A 144 27.51 38.92 -8.06
CA GLN A 144 27.41 40.32 -8.47
C GLN A 144 28.07 41.26 -7.45
N GLU A 145 27.96 40.93 -6.16
CA GLU A 145 28.64 41.63 -5.07
C GLU A 145 30.17 41.54 -5.22
N GLU A 146 30.70 40.33 -5.45
CA GLU A 146 32.13 40.09 -5.73
C GLU A 146 32.64 40.92 -6.93
N ILE A 147 31.92 40.89 -8.06
CA ILE A 147 32.27 41.70 -9.26
C ILE A 147 32.28 43.20 -8.93
N THR A 148 31.34 43.66 -8.11
CA THR A 148 31.23 45.07 -7.73
C THR A 148 32.39 45.47 -6.81
N GLU A 149 32.76 44.61 -5.88
CA GLU A 149 33.91 44.79 -4.98
C GLU A 149 35.23 44.86 -5.78
N GLU A 150 35.46 43.91 -6.69
CA GLU A 150 36.62 43.91 -7.58
C GLU A 150 36.70 45.20 -8.43
N MET A 151 35.57 45.66 -8.97
CA MET A 151 35.54 46.92 -9.74
C MET A 151 35.85 48.15 -8.89
N LEU A 152 35.35 48.20 -7.65
CA LEU A 152 35.66 49.29 -6.72
C LEU A 152 37.15 49.30 -6.33
N GLU A 153 37.76 48.13 -6.16
CA GLU A 153 39.20 48.01 -5.89
C GLU A 153 40.05 48.50 -7.07
N ILE A 154 39.69 48.14 -8.30
CA ILE A 154 40.38 48.61 -9.52
C ILE A 154 40.26 50.14 -9.67
N LEU A 155 39.06 50.71 -9.47
CA LEU A 155 38.85 52.16 -9.56
C LEU A 155 39.58 52.91 -8.44
N GLY A 156 39.56 52.38 -7.22
CA GLY A 156 40.28 52.92 -6.09
C GLY A 156 41.79 52.94 -6.34
N SER A 157 42.37 51.82 -6.75
CA SER A 157 43.81 51.71 -7.05
C SER A 157 44.25 52.64 -8.20
N GLY A 158 43.45 52.78 -9.25
CA GLY A 158 43.74 53.71 -10.36
C GLY A 158 43.76 55.19 -9.97
N MET A 159 43.00 55.60 -8.95
CA MET A 159 43.01 56.97 -8.42
C MET A 159 44.28 57.33 -7.63
N PHE A 160 45.04 56.32 -7.16
CA PHE A 160 46.29 56.54 -6.43
C PHE A 160 47.54 56.60 -7.34
N TYR A 161 47.41 56.37 -8.65
CA TYR A 161 48.50 56.47 -9.65
C TYR A 161 48.51 57.83 -10.39
N ARG A 162 48.18 58.93 -9.69
CA ARG A 162 48.31 60.31 -10.19
C ARG A 162 49.16 61.17 -9.28
#